data_AF-A0AAE4L155-F1
#
_entry.id   AF-A0AAE4L155-F1
#
_cell.length_a   1.000
_cell.length_b   1.000
_cell.length_c   1.000
_cell.angle_alpha   90.00
_cell.angle_beta   90.00
_cell.angle_gamma   90.00
#
_symmetry.space_group_name_H-M   'P 1'
#
loop_
_entity.id
_entity.type
_entity.pdbx_description
1 polymer ?
#
loop_
_entity_poly.entity_id
_entity_poly.type
_entity_poly.pdbx_seq_one_letter_code
_entity_poly.pdbx_strand_id
1 'polypeptide(L)'
;MSNTRSEADKKLLNVAHELSELLVGHSYDQAWEKAGELNSLLKRREEFTLPEYMIDMMEQHLKSYYIKTKEVQKIHKGMSAIGHKLEGFN
;
A
#
# COMPACT_ATOMS: atom_id res chain seq x y z
N MET A 1 29.56 -16.33 5.35
CA MET A 1 28.24 -16.82 4.91
C MET A 1 27.76 -15.86 3.84
N SER A 2 27.58 -16.31 2.59
CA SER A 2 27.07 -15.41 1.55
C SER A 2 25.60 -15.12 1.84
N ASN A 3 25.31 -13.90 2.30
CA ASN A 3 23.97 -13.38 2.59
C ASN A 3 23.18 -13.15 1.30
N THR A 4 22.91 -14.22 0.54
CA THR A 4 22.06 -14.11 -0.64
C THR A 4 20.64 -14.40 -0.20
N ARG A 5 19.84 -13.34 -0.05
CA ARG A 5 18.38 -13.44 0.17
C ARG A 5 17.74 -14.33 -0.91
N SER A 6 16.69 -15.05 -0.57
CA SER A 6 15.90 -15.81 -1.54
C SER A 6 15.30 -14.89 -2.61
N GLU A 7 14.94 -15.42 -3.78
CA GLU A 7 14.26 -14.61 -4.81
C GLU A 7 12.89 -14.11 -4.33
N ALA A 8 12.20 -14.88 -3.48
CA ALA A 8 10.96 -14.47 -2.84
C ALA A 8 11.18 -13.26 -1.90
N ASP A 9 12.20 -13.32 -1.06
CA ASP A 9 12.58 -12.22 -0.15
C ASP A 9 12.97 -10.96 -0.94
N LYS A 10 13.77 -11.11 -2.00
CA LYS A 10 14.15 -9.99 -2.87
C LYS A 10 12.92 -9.35 -3.51
N LYS A 11 12.00 -10.15 -4.04
CA LYS A 11 10.77 -9.64 -4.66
C LYS A 11 9.90 -8.90 -3.64
N LEU A 12 9.68 -9.47 -2.46
CA LEU A 12 8.89 -8.84 -1.41
C LEU A 12 9.48 -7.49 -1.00
N LEU A 13 10.79 -7.45 -0.73
CA LEU A 13 11.48 -6.23 -0.34
C LEU A 13 11.47 -5.17 -1.45
N ASN A 14 11.60 -5.58 -2.71
CA ASN A 14 11.53 -4.68 -3.85
C ASN A 14 10.14 -4.04 -3.98
N VAL A 15 9.07 -4.84 -3.89
CA VAL A 15 7.70 -4.31 -3.95
C VAL A 15 7.40 -3.39 -2.76
N ALA A 16 7.88 -3.73 -1.56
CA ALA A 16 7.74 -2.85 -0.39
C ALA A 16 8.50 -1.52 -0.58
N HIS A 17 9.68 -1.56 -1.22
CA HIS A 17 10.46 -0.36 -1.53
C HIS A 17 9.77 0.51 -2.59
N GLU A 18 9.31 -0.07 -3.70
CA GLU A 18 8.57 0.67 -4.74
C GLU A 18 7.30 1.31 -4.18
N LEU A 19 6.56 0.60 -3.33
CA LEU A 19 5.41 1.18 -2.63
C LEU A 19 5.83 2.39 -1.76
N SER A 20 6.95 2.29 -1.04
CA SER A 20 7.48 3.39 -0.24
C SER A 20 7.80 4.61 -1.11
N GLU A 21 8.47 4.43 -2.25
CA GLU A 21 8.82 5.53 -3.16
C GLU A 21 7.56 6.21 -3.70
N LEU A 22 6.55 5.44 -4.11
CA LEU A 22 5.28 5.99 -4.60
C LEU A 22 4.53 6.78 -3.53
N LEU A 23 4.51 6.29 -2.29
CA LEU A 23 3.85 6.97 -1.18
C LEU A 23 4.54 8.28 -0.80
N VAL A 24 5.88 8.26 -0.71
CA VAL A 24 6.68 9.46 -0.41
C VAL A 24 6.62 10.46 -1.58
N GLY A 25 6.58 9.97 -2.82
CA GLY A 25 6.41 10.77 -4.03
C GLY A 25 4.98 11.18 -4.34
N HIS A 26 4.03 10.96 -3.42
CA HIS A 26 2.61 11.33 -3.56
C HIS A 26 1.92 10.76 -4.82
N SER A 27 2.44 9.66 -5.37
CA SER A 27 1.94 8.98 -6.56
C SER A 27 0.89 7.93 -6.18
N TYR A 28 -0.24 8.40 -5.60
CA TYR A 28 -1.20 7.53 -4.91
C TYR A 28 -1.98 6.56 -5.80
N ASP A 29 -2.22 6.92 -7.07
CA ASP A 29 -2.90 6.03 -8.02
C ASP A 29 -2.04 4.80 -8.32
N GLN A 30 -0.74 4.99 -8.54
CA GLN A 30 0.22 3.90 -8.75
C GLN A 30 0.48 3.12 -7.45
N ALA A 31 0.48 3.81 -6.30
CA ALA A 31 0.66 3.17 -5.00
C ALA A 31 -0.43 2.13 -4.72
N TRP A 32 -1.66 2.32 -5.23
CA TRP A 32 -2.74 1.35 -5.07
C TRP A 32 -2.43 -0.01 -5.68
N GLU A 33 -1.87 -0.01 -6.89
CA GLU A 33 -1.48 -1.24 -7.59
C GLU A 33 -0.37 -1.96 -6.82
N LYS A 34 0.66 -1.22 -6.37
CA LYS A 34 1.78 -1.79 -5.60
C LYS A 34 1.37 -2.29 -4.22
N ALA A 35 0.43 -1.62 -3.56
CA ALA A 35 -0.16 -2.12 -2.32
C ALA A 35 -0.91 -3.44 -2.54
N GLY A 36 -1.63 -3.58 -3.66
CA GLY A 36 -2.28 -4.83 -4.06
C GLY A 36 -1.29 -5.97 -4.34
N GLU A 37 -0.18 -5.66 -5.00
CA GLU A 37 0.92 -6.61 -5.22
C GLU A 37 1.54 -7.05 -3.89
N LEU A 38 1.86 -6.10 -3.01
CA LEU A 38 2.41 -6.38 -1.68
C LEU A 38 1.47 -7.28 -0.86
N ASN A 39 0.16 -6.98 -0.84
CA ASN A 39 -0.85 -7.80 -0.19
C ASN A 39 -0.85 -9.25 -0.69
N SER A 40 -0.68 -9.43 -2.01
CA SER A 40 -0.69 -10.75 -2.66
C SER A 40 0.59 -11.55 -2.38
N LEU A 41 1.71 -10.86 -2.13
CA LEU A 41 2.95 -11.48 -1.69
C LEU A 41 2.85 -11.90 -0.22
N LEU A 42 2.39 -11.02 0.66
CA LEU A 42 2.29 -11.29 2.11
C LEU A 42 1.36 -12.47 2.44
N LYS A 43 0.36 -12.76 1.59
CA LYS A 43 -0.48 -13.96 1.72
C LYS A 43 0.27 -15.29 1.59
N ARG A 44 1.47 -15.29 1.00
CA ARG A 44 2.35 -16.45 0.80
C ARG A 44 3.55 -16.40 1.75
N ARG A 45 3.28 -16.05 3.01
CA ARG A 45 4.31 -15.80 4.03
C ARG A 45 5.27 -16.96 4.23
N GLU A 46 4.80 -18.18 3.98
CA GLU A 46 5.56 -19.43 4.04
C GLU A 46 6.70 -19.52 3.00
N GLU A 47 6.66 -18.71 1.94
CA GLU A 47 7.72 -18.66 0.91
C GLU A 47 8.93 -17.81 1.34
N PHE A 48 8.80 -17.04 2.43
CA PHE A 48 9.84 -16.10 2.86
C PHE A 48 10.78 -16.70 3.89
N THR A 49 12.04 -16.27 3.80
CA THR A 49 13.09 -16.58 4.78
C THR A 49 13.44 -15.39 5.65
N LEU A 50 12.71 -14.29 5.51
CA LEU A 50 12.84 -13.11 6.35
C LEU A 50 12.41 -13.39 7.80
N PRO A 51 12.97 -12.66 8.77
CA PRO A 51 12.47 -12.68 10.14
C PRO A 51 10.98 -12.31 10.19
N GLU A 52 10.21 -13.07 10.96
CA GLU A 52 8.75 -12.92 11.08
C GLU A 52 8.31 -11.48 11.39
N TYR A 53 9.03 -10.81 12.30
CA TYR A 53 8.71 -9.43 12.68
C TYR A 53 8.74 -8.45 11.50
N MET A 54 9.55 -8.71 10.46
CA MET A 54 9.58 -7.87 9.27
C MET A 54 8.31 -8.04 8.45
N ILE A 55 7.82 -9.28 8.30
CA ILE A 55 6.57 -9.61 7.62
C ILE A 55 5.39 -8.97 8.37
N ASP A 56 5.35 -9.14 9.69
CA ASP A 56 4.31 -8.55 10.55
C ASP A 56 4.26 -7.02 10.42
N MET A 57 5.42 -6.34 10.42
CA MET A 57 5.46 -4.88 10.22
C MET A 57 4.95 -4.47 8.83
N MET A 58 5.30 -5.20 7.77
CA MET A 58 4.79 -4.91 6.42
C MET A 58 3.28 -5.05 6.36
N GLU A 59 2.70 -6.10 6.95
CA GLU A 59 1.25 -6.27 7.03
C GLU A 59 0.57 -5.13 7.80
N GLN A 60 1.14 -4.70 8.93
CA GLN A 60 0.62 -3.59 9.73
C GLN A 60 0.63 -2.25 8.97
N HIS A 61 1.72 -1.96 8.26
CA HIS A 61 1.82 -0.74 7.45
C HIS A 61 0.89 -0.79 6.22
N LEU A 62 0.76 -1.94 5.57
CA LEU A 62 -0.17 -2.12 4.47
C LEU A 62 -1.64 -1.95 4.92
N LYS A 63 -2.00 -2.50 6.08
CA LYS A 63 -3.32 -2.27 6.69
C LYS A 63 -3.55 -0.78 6.97
N SER A 64 -2.55 -0.10 7.52
CA SER A 64 -2.59 1.35 7.76
C SER A 64 -2.82 2.14 6.47
N TYR A 65 -2.13 1.77 5.39
CA TYR A 65 -2.33 2.37 4.06
C TYR A 65 -3.78 2.23 3.57
N TYR A 66 -4.39 1.04 3.67
CA TYR A 66 -5.78 0.84 3.25
C TYR A 66 -6.78 1.64 4.09
N ILE A 67 -6.52 1.82 5.38
CA ILE A 67 -7.33 2.69 6.24
C ILE A 67 -7.27 4.13 5.73
N LYS A 68 -6.07 4.65 5.46
CA LYS A 68 -5.89 6.01 4.92
C LYS A 68 -6.55 6.20 3.55
N THR A 69 -6.48 5.18 2.70
CA THR A 69 -7.17 5.22 1.39
C THR A 69 -8.69 5.34 1.57
N LYS A 70 -9.30 4.62 2.52
CA LYS A 70 -10.73 4.75 2.84
C LYS A 70 -11.08 6.14 3.39
N GLU A 71 -10.20 6.74 4.21
CA GLU A 71 -10.38 8.11 4.70
C GLU A 71 -10.39 9.12 3.53
N VAL A 72 -9.46 9.00 2.58
CA VAL A 72 -9.40 9.85 1.36
C VAL A 72 -10.67 9.72 0.53
N GLN A 73 -11.18 8.49 0.32
CA GLN A 73 -12.44 8.28 -0.39
C GLN A 73 -13.62 8.98 0.29
N LYS A 74 -13.66 8.98 1.63
CA LYS A 74 -14.70 9.69 2.38
C LYS A 74 -14.60 11.22 2.18
N ILE A 75 -13.37 11.75 2.16
CA ILE A 75 -13.12 13.17 1.87
C ILE A 75 -13.61 13.53 0.47
N HIS A 76 -13.25 12.74 -0.55
CA HIS A 76 -13.70 12.95 -1.93
C HIS A 76 -15.23 12.97 -2.03
N LYS A 77 -15.93 12.02 -1.39
CA LYS A 77 -17.40 12.03 -1.35
C LYS A 77 -17.97 13.31 -0.73
N GLY A 78 -17.35 13.80 0.34
CA GLY A 78 -17.72 15.08 0.96
C GLY A 78 -17.54 16.26 0.02
N MET A 79 -16.43 16.30 -0.72
CA MET A 79 -16.15 17.33 -1.73
C MET A 79 -17.17 17.29 -2.88
N SER A 80 -17.51 16.10 -3.40
CA SER A 80 -18.54 15.94 -4.43
C SER A 80 -19.91 16.43 -3.95
N ALA A 81 -20.28 16.14 -2.70
CA ALA A 81 -21.54 16.61 -2.12
C ALA A 81 -21.60 18.15 -2.00
N ILE A 82 -20.46 18.82 -1.73
CA ILE A 82 -20.38 20.29 -1.77
C ILE A 82 -20.63 20.78 -3.21
N GLY A 83 -19.98 20.16 -4.20
CA GLY A 83 -20.18 20.50 -5.61
C GLY A 83 -21.64 20.43 -6.04
N HIS A 84 -22.35 19.35 -5.71
CA HIS A 84 -23.78 19.22 -6.01
C HIS A 84 -24.65 20.27 -5.34
N LYS A 85 -24.30 20.70 -4.11
CA LYS A 85 -25.03 21.78 -3.45
C LYS A 85 -24.83 23.12 -4.16
N LEU A 86 -23.63 23.37 -4.68
CA LEU A 86 -23.32 24.59 -5.42
C LEU A 86 -24.01 24.62 -6.79
N GLU A 87 -24.12 23.47 -7.46
CA GLU A 87 -24.86 23.31 -8.73
C GLU A 87 -26.33 23.74 -8.60
N GLY A 88 -26.95 23.52 -7.44
CA GLY A 88 -28.34 23.92 -7.18
C GLY A 88 -28.62 25.43 -7.15
N PHE A 89 -27.60 26.28 -7.35
CA PHE A 89 -27.77 27.73 -7.52
C PHE A 89 -27.76 28.18 -9.00
N ASN A 90 -27.46 27.29 -9.94
CA ASN A 90 -27.62 27.51 -11.39
C ASN A 90 -29.04 27.17 -11.85
#